data_AF-A0A520JJN8-F1
#
_entry.id   AF-A0A520JJN8-F1
#
_cell.length_a   1.000
_cell.length_b   1.000
_cell.length_c   1.000
_cell.angle_alpha   90.00
_cell.angle_beta   90.00
_cell.angle_gamma   90.00
#
_symmetry.space_group_name_H-M   'P 1'
#
loop_
_entity.id
_entity.type
_entity.pdbx_description
1 polymer ?
#
loop_
_entity_poly.entity_id
_entity_poly.type
_entity_poly.pdbx_seq_one_letter_code
_entity_poly.pdbx_strand_id
1 'polypeptide(L)' 'MGAAGHPAAPFFVSVTREYQALGKLLEKYDVAERRPGGGGEYPNQDGFGWTNGVTRALLAEPR' A
#
# COMPACT_ATOMS: atom_id res chain seq x y z
N MET A 1 26.05 4.17 3.47
CA MET A 1 24.67 4.71 3.47
C MET A 1 23.92 3.98 2.37
N GLY A 2 23.11 2.99 2.74
CA GLY A 2 22.53 2.02 1.81
C GLY A 2 21.48 2.67 0.91
N ALA A 3 21.50 2.30 -0.37
CA ALA A 3 20.45 2.66 -1.32
C ALA A 3 19.10 2.25 -0.73
N ALA A 4 18.23 3.21 -0.45
CA ALA A 4 16.84 2.91 -0.12
C ALA A 4 16.25 2.18 -1.34
N GLY A 5 15.89 0.90 -1.17
CA GLY A 5 15.29 0.10 -2.24
C GLY A 5 14.05 0.78 -2.81
N HIS A 6 13.72 0.48 -4.06
CA HIS A 6 12.58 1.09 -4.75
C HIS A 6 11.31 0.99 -3.89
N PRO A 7 10.60 2.09 -3.60
CA PRO A 7 9.46 2.10 -2.67
C PRO A 7 8.26 1.26 -3.13
N ALA A 8 8.28 0.78 -4.38
CA ALA A 8 7.21 0.01 -5.00
C ALA A 8 7.06 -1.38 -4.38
N ALA A 9 8.17 -2.07 -4.11
CA ALA A 9 8.12 -3.43 -3.56
C ALA A 9 7.56 -3.47 -2.13
N PRO A 10 8.03 -2.65 -1.17
CA PRO A 10 7.44 -2.60 0.17
C PRO A 10 5.96 -2.18 0.15
N PHE A 11 5.60 -1.20 -0.69
CA PHE A 11 4.21 -0.78 -0.85
C PHE A 11 3.32 -1.92 -1.33
N PHE A 12 3.72 -2.63 -2.38
CA PHE A 12 2.96 -3.74 -2.96
C PHE A 12 2.76 -4.90 -1.97
N VAL A 13 3.77 -5.18 -1.13
CA VAL A 13 3.67 -6.18 -0.06
C VAL A 13 2.63 -5.78 0.99
N SER A 14 2.68 -4.52 1.48
CA SER A 14 1.70 -4.03 2.44
C SER A 14 0.27 -4.08 1.88
N VAL A 15 0.09 -3.59 0.65
CA VAL A 15 -1.20 -3.62 -0.04
C VAL A 15 -1.76 -5.04 -0.16
N THR A 16 -0.94 -5.98 -0.64
CA THR A 16 -1.38 -7.36 -0.87
C THR A 16 -1.79 -8.04 0.44
N ARG A 17 -1.01 -7.85 1.51
CA ARG A 17 -1.30 -8.42 2.83
C ARG A 17 -2.63 -7.91 3.37
N GLU A 18 -2.85 -6.61 3.37
CA GLU A 18 -4.07 -6.03 3.93
C GLU A 18 -5.29 -6.32 3.05
N TYR A 19 -5.13 -6.36 1.74
CA TYR A 19 -6.21 -6.75 0.84
C TYR A 19 -6.68 -8.19 1.12
N GLN A 20 -5.76 -9.12 1.35
CA GLN A 20 -6.09 -10.50 1.72
C GLN A 20 -6.82 -10.58 3.08
N ALA A 21 -6.47 -9.71 4.03
CA ALA A 21 -7.08 -9.71 5.36
C ALA A 21 -8.45 -9.02 5.40
N LEU A 22 -8.62 -7.93 4.65
CA LEU A 22 -9.76 -7.01 4.78
C LEU A 22 -10.71 -7.04 3.57
N GLY A 23 -10.29 -7.57 2.43
CA GLY A 23 -11.06 -7.53 1.18
C GLY A 23 -11.17 -6.14 0.55
N LYS A 24 -10.37 -5.18 0.99
CA LYS A 24 -10.41 -3.77 0.54
C LYS A 24 -9.02 -3.15 0.50
N LEU A 25 -8.88 -2.11 -0.31
CA LEU A 25 -7.71 -1.24 -0.35
C LEU A 25 -7.95 -0.01 0.52
N LEU A 26 -6.91 0.46 1.21
CA LEU A 26 -6.95 1.61 2.11
C LEU A 26 -6.27 2.84 1.49
N GLU A 27 -6.54 4.02 2.05
CA GLU A 27 -5.90 5.28 1.66
C GLU A 27 -4.38 5.26 1.86
N LYS A 28 -3.91 4.74 3.00
CA LYS A 28 -2.49 4.77 3.40
C LYS A 28 -2.01 3.47 4.06
N TYR A 29 -0.70 3.21 3.93
CA TYR A 29 -0.02 2.02 4.48
C TYR A 29 1.27 2.41 5.20
N ASP A 30 1.57 1.70 6.29
CA ASP A 30 2.88 1.73 6.92
C ASP A 30 3.75 0.67 6.22
N VAL A 31 4.67 1.12 5.36
CA VAL A 31 5.52 0.22 4.55
C VAL A 31 6.72 -0.34 5.32
N ALA A 32 7.07 0.26 6.46
CA ALA A 32 8.10 -0.26 7.35
C ALA A 32 7.54 -1.45 8.15
N GLU A 33 6.37 -1.26 8.76
CA GLU A 33 5.72 -2.26 9.61
C GLU A 33 4.78 -3.20 8.85
N ARG A 34 4.54 -2.94 7.55
CA ARG A 34 3.68 -3.75 6.67
C ARG A 34 2.25 -3.94 7.20
N ARG A 35 1.61 -2.84 7.55
CA ARG A 35 0.27 -2.79 8.16
C ARG A 35 -0.57 -1.63 7.62
N PRO A 36 -1.87 -1.52 7.97
CA PRO A 36 -2.65 -0.33 7.67
C PRO A 36 -1.95 0.92 8.21
N GLY A 37 -1.86 1.96 7.38
CA GLY A 37 -1.35 3.24 7.83
C GLY A 37 -2.35 3.94 8.76
N GLY A 38 -1.88 4.96 9.46
CA GLY A 38 -2.70 5.73 10.39
C GLY A 38 -2.10 7.10 10.68
N GLY A 39 -2.66 7.78 11.67
CA GLY A 39 -2.26 9.14 12.05
C GLY A 39 -2.91 10.24 11.21
N GLY A 40 -2.75 11.47 11.69
CA GLY A 40 -3.45 12.66 11.20
C GLY A 40 -4.78 12.89 11.93
N GLU A 41 -5.61 13.77 11.36
CA GLU A 41 -6.89 14.19 11.95
C GLU A 41 -8.01 13.14 11.79
N TYR A 42 -7.91 12.27 10.79
CA TYR A 42 -8.98 11.34 10.43
C TYR A 42 -8.48 9.88 10.34
N PRO A 43 -9.36 8.90 10.61
CA PRO A 43 -9.08 7.49 10.37
C PRO A 43 -8.65 7.22 8.93
N ASN A 44 -7.92 6.13 8.73
CA ASN A 44 -7.58 5.64 7.40
C ASN A 44 -8.86 5.26 6.64
N GLN A 45 -8.99 5.72 5.41
CA GLN A 45 -10.21 5.57 4.62
C GLN A 45 -10.19 4.29 3.77
N ASP A 46 -11.38 3.74 3.55
CA ASP A 46 -11.62 2.59 2.69
C ASP A 46 -11.78 3.04 1.24
N GLY A 47 -11.15 2.33 0.30
CA GLY A 47 -11.36 2.52 -1.12
C GLY A 47 -10.91 3.90 -1.60
N PHE A 48 -9.61 4.06 -1.86
CA PHE A 48 -9.06 5.32 -2.35
C PHE A 48 -8.54 5.19 -3.78
N GLY A 49 -9.01 6.09 -4.67
CA GLY A 49 -8.77 6.00 -6.12
C GLY A 49 -7.29 5.89 -6.50
N TRP A 50 -6.40 6.63 -5.83
CA TRP A 50 -4.96 6.56 -6.08
C TRP A 50 -4.35 5.19 -5.76
N THR A 51 -4.81 4.52 -4.71
CA THR A 51 -4.27 3.26 -4.22
C THR A 51 -4.69 2.20 -5.21
N ASN A 52 -5.95 2.25 -5.65
CA ASN A 52 -6.47 1.38 -6.69
C ASN A 52 -5.64 1.53 -7.97
N GLY A 53 -5.44 2.78 -8.44
CA GLY A 53 -4.69 3.06 -9.67
C GLY A 53 -3.25 2.56 -9.61
N VAL A 54 -2.50 2.91 -8.57
CA VAL A 54 -1.10 2.49 -8.40
C VAL A 54 -1.00 0.97 -8.24
N THR A 55 -1.88 0.35 -7.45
CA THR A 55 -1.89 -1.12 -7.29
C THR A 55 -2.15 -1.81 -8.62
N ARG A 56 -3.06 -1.30 -9.44
CA ARG A 56 -3.34 -1.85 -10.78
C ARG A 56 -2.15 -1.68 -11.73
N ALA A 57 -1.45 -0.55 -11.67
CA ALA A 57 -0.24 -0.33 -12.46
C ALA A 57 0.86 -1.34 -12.07
N LEU A 58 1.13 -1.50 -10.78
CA LEU A 58 2.12 -2.46 -10.27
C LEU A 58 1.77 -3.92 -10.62
N LEU A 59 0.49 -4.29 -10.62
CA LEU A 59 0.04 -5.61 -11.06
C LEU A 59 0.23 -5.85 -12.57
N ALA A 60 0.27 -4.78 -13.37
CA ALA A 60 0.45 -4.84 -14.81
C ALA A 60 1.93 -4.77 -15.22
N GLU A 61 2.85 -4.47 -14.30
CA GLU A 61 4.29 -4.45 -14.57
C GLU A 61 4.80 -5.88 -14.86
N PRO A 62 5.53 -6.08 -15.97
CA PRO A 62 6.21 -7.35 -16.23
C PRO A 62 7.22 -7.64 -15.11
N ARG A 63 7.25 -8.87 -14.62
CA ARG A 63 8.22 -9.34 -13.63
C ARG A 63 9.53 -9.78 -14.28
#